data_AF-A0A973V147-F1
#
_entry.id   AF-A0A973V147-F1
#
_cell.length_a   1.000
_cell.length_b   1.000
_cell.length_c   1.000
_cell.angle_alpha   90.00
_cell.angle_beta   90.00
_cell.angle_gamma   90.00
#
_symmetry.space_group_name_H-M   'P 1'
#
loop_
_entity.id
_entity.type
_entity.pdbx_description
1 polymer ?
#
loop_
_entity_poly.entity_id
_entity_poly.type
_entity_poly.pdbx_seq_one_letter_code
_entity_poly.pdbx_strand_id
1 'polypeptide(L)'
;MTVRAWWSPGWYNLDKPLKAGERDIYGFYRSGDPAGHGPLPVFDPHPEKVFRTKPGFDLLFANSTGRAWDYRYVTIETIEHARFGPVDEVDTRSFGQYTFRFADGRWVTIEAEQGPGNVNAASPDFPVGDCDPAWADEEGWALVVTLSDIVQASHEDL
;
A
#
# COMPACT_ATOMS: atom_id res chain seq x y z
N MET A 1 -7.32 -19.41 2.19
CA MET A 1 -7.65 -18.44 3.26
C MET A 1 -7.56 -17.06 2.64
N THR A 2 -8.51 -16.19 2.94
CA THR A 2 -8.54 -14.81 2.42
C THR A 2 -8.23 -13.84 3.54
N VAL A 3 -7.44 -12.81 3.26
CA VAL A 3 -6.93 -11.85 4.24
C VAL A 3 -7.15 -10.44 3.73
N ARG A 4 -7.56 -9.51 4.61
CA ARG A 4 -7.70 -8.08 4.27
C ARG A 4 -6.46 -7.33 4.74
N ALA A 5 -5.71 -6.79 3.80
CA ALA A 5 -4.54 -5.98 4.06
C ALA A 5 -4.82 -4.50 3.81
N TRP A 6 -4.19 -3.63 4.59
CA TRP A 6 -4.14 -2.20 4.36
C TRP A 6 -2.85 -1.86 3.61
N TRP A 7 -2.98 -1.25 2.44
CA TRP A 7 -1.87 -0.64 1.72
C TRP A 7 -1.95 0.87 1.87
N SER A 8 -0.85 1.48 2.27
CA SER A 8 -0.69 2.94 2.19
C SER A 8 0.34 3.23 1.11
N PRO A 9 0.09 4.17 0.20
CA PRO A 9 1.13 4.64 -0.72
C PRO A 9 2.29 5.19 0.12
N GLY A 10 3.51 4.68 -0.11
CA GLY A 10 4.71 5.19 0.58
C GLY A 10 5.46 6.23 -0.25
N TRP A 11 6.41 6.93 0.39
CA TRP A 11 7.38 7.79 -0.28
C TRP A 11 8.31 7.03 -1.26
N TYR A 12 8.62 7.67 -2.40
CA TYR A 12 9.71 7.35 -3.36
C TYR A 12 9.52 6.32 -4.49
N ASN A 13 8.31 5.96 -4.93
CA ASN A 13 8.11 5.03 -6.06
C ASN A 13 8.85 3.69 -5.88
N LEU A 14 9.10 3.31 -4.64
CA LEU A 14 9.75 2.04 -4.32
C LEU A 14 8.78 0.88 -4.42
N ASP A 15 7.49 1.18 -4.54
CA ASP A 15 6.43 0.22 -4.69
C ASP A 15 6.42 -0.39 -6.09
N LYS A 16 6.21 -1.70 -6.16
CA LYS A 16 5.87 -2.44 -7.38
C LYS A 16 4.45 -2.10 -7.81
N PRO A 17 4.04 -2.31 -9.06
CA PRO A 17 2.63 -2.16 -9.42
C PRO A 17 1.71 -3.15 -8.67
N LEU A 18 0.45 -2.74 -8.45
CA LEU A 18 -0.62 -3.62 -7.98
C LEU A 18 -1.63 -3.83 -9.07
N LYS A 19 -2.11 -5.06 -9.23
CA LYS A 19 -3.20 -5.35 -10.15
C LYS A 19 -4.15 -6.40 -9.59
N ALA A 20 -5.45 -6.11 -9.65
CA ALA A 20 -6.47 -7.09 -9.29
C ALA A 20 -6.40 -8.32 -10.21
N GLY A 21 -6.46 -9.51 -9.62
CA GLY A 21 -6.26 -10.80 -10.27
C GLY A 21 -4.80 -11.20 -10.47
N GLU A 22 -3.83 -10.36 -10.14
CA GLU A 22 -2.41 -10.68 -10.26
C GLU A 22 -1.93 -11.58 -9.12
N ARG A 23 -1.06 -12.53 -9.46
CA ARG A 23 -0.31 -13.33 -8.49
C ARG A 23 1.15 -12.97 -8.57
N ASP A 24 1.71 -12.51 -7.46
CA ASP A 24 3.12 -12.12 -7.41
C ASP A 24 3.66 -12.18 -5.97
N ILE A 25 4.93 -11.85 -5.81
CA ILE A 25 5.63 -11.73 -4.54
C ILE A 25 5.52 -10.29 -4.03
N TYR A 26 5.03 -10.17 -2.80
CA TYR A 26 4.90 -8.90 -2.10
C TYR A 26 5.44 -9.00 -0.67
N GLY A 27 5.83 -7.84 -0.13
CA GLY A 27 6.31 -7.71 1.25
C GLY A 27 5.16 -7.48 2.23
N PHE A 28 5.27 -8.09 3.41
CA PHE A 28 4.27 -7.94 4.46
C PHE A 28 4.89 -7.57 5.79
N TYR A 29 4.11 -6.81 6.56
CA TYR A 29 4.31 -6.53 7.96
C TYR A 29 3.35 -7.41 8.82
N ARG A 30 3.81 -8.04 9.92
CA ARG A 30 3.00 -8.78 10.94
C ARG A 30 2.70 -7.98 12.22
N SER A 31 2.51 -8.50 13.44
CA SER A 31 2.46 -7.78 14.74
C SER A 31 2.70 -8.69 15.92
N GLY A 32 3.44 -8.21 16.93
CA GLY A 32 3.56 -8.81 18.28
C GLY A 32 3.11 -7.80 19.35
N ASP A 33 2.54 -8.31 20.44
CA ASP A 33 1.71 -7.65 21.48
C ASP A 33 2.22 -6.30 22.05
N PRO A 34 1.36 -5.24 22.17
CA PRO A 34 1.71 -3.89 22.62
C PRO A 34 2.07 -3.67 24.11
N ALA A 35 2.06 -4.68 24.97
CA ALA A 35 2.30 -4.49 26.42
C ALA A 35 3.79 -4.58 26.82
N GLY A 36 4.57 -3.50 26.70
CA GLY A 36 5.94 -3.47 27.24
C GLY A 36 6.60 -2.09 27.24
N HIS A 37 6.63 -1.42 28.39
CA HIS A 37 7.28 -0.13 28.60
C HIS A 37 8.82 -0.24 28.63
N GLY A 38 9.51 0.54 27.77
CA GLY A 38 10.96 0.72 27.77
C GLY A 38 11.38 1.92 26.89
N PRO A 39 12.57 2.53 27.11
CA PRO A 39 12.90 3.87 26.62
C PRO A 39 12.96 3.94 25.08
N LEU A 40 12.50 5.06 24.54
CA LEU A 40 12.36 5.38 23.11
C LEU A 40 13.58 4.95 22.27
N PRO A 41 13.42 4.22 21.13
CA PRO A 41 14.57 3.76 20.38
C PRO A 41 14.98 4.70 19.23
N VAL A 42 16.29 4.92 19.19
CA VAL A 42 17.13 5.19 18.02
C VAL A 42 16.80 4.19 16.89
N PHE A 43 16.98 4.60 15.62
CA PHE A 43 16.77 3.77 14.41
C PHE A 43 17.31 2.33 14.60
N ASP A 44 16.38 1.37 14.73
CA ASP A 44 16.66 -0.04 14.95
C ASP A 44 16.56 -0.78 13.61
N PRO A 45 17.66 -1.32 13.05
CA PRO A 45 17.67 -2.08 11.79
C PRO A 45 17.01 -3.47 11.90
N HIS A 46 16.42 -3.79 13.05
CA HIS A 46 15.73 -5.03 13.36
C HIS A 46 14.19 -4.87 13.22
N PRO A 47 13.56 -5.32 12.12
CA PRO A 47 12.12 -5.17 11.86
C PRO A 47 11.21 -6.02 12.78
N GLU A 48 11.77 -6.79 13.71
CA GLU A 48 11.01 -7.54 14.73
C GLU A 48 10.25 -6.65 15.75
N LYS A 49 10.35 -5.32 15.66
CA LYS A 49 9.62 -4.37 16.53
C LYS A 49 9.01 -3.25 15.69
N VAL A 50 7.73 -3.40 15.36
CA VAL A 50 6.66 -2.39 15.43
C VAL A 50 5.66 -2.70 14.34
N PHE A 51 4.43 -2.90 14.79
CA PHE A 51 3.34 -3.24 13.93
C PHE A 51 2.06 -2.68 14.53
N ARG A 52 1.41 -1.78 13.81
CA ARG A 52 0.05 -1.34 14.11
C ARG A 52 -0.88 -2.12 13.18
N THR A 53 -1.67 -3.04 13.72
CA THR A 53 -2.90 -3.42 13.01
C THR A 53 -3.78 -2.18 12.98
N LYS A 54 -4.15 -1.69 11.79
CA LYS A 54 -5.20 -0.68 11.68
C LYS A 54 -6.50 -1.42 12.03
N PRO A 55 -7.31 -0.96 13.01
CA PRO A 55 -8.51 -1.68 13.41
C PRO A 55 -9.37 -2.06 12.19
N GLY A 56 -9.66 -3.36 12.04
CA GLY A 56 -10.42 -3.89 10.91
C GLY A 56 -9.58 -4.49 9.76
N PHE A 57 -8.25 -4.55 9.88
CA PHE A 57 -7.35 -5.16 8.91
C PHE A 57 -6.43 -6.20 9.55
N ASP A 58 -6.14 -7.25 8.79
CA ASP A 58 -5.33 -8.39 9.22
C ASP A 58 -3.83 -8.13 9.02
N LEU A 59 -3.45 -7.34 8.00
CA LEU A 59 -2.07 -7.07 7.61
C LEU A 59 -1.86 -5.61 7.20
N LEU A 60 -0.63 -5.11 7.38
CA LEU A 60 -0.14 -3.95 6.63
C LEU A 60 0.69 -4.49 5.45
N PHE A 61 0.28 -4.10 4.25
CA PHE A 61 0.86 -4.55 2.99
C PHE A 61 1.90 -3.53 2.51
N ALA A 62 3.10 -4.02 2.22
CA ALA A 62 4.17 -3.21 1.70
C ALA A 62 4.57 -3.71 0.33
N ASN A 63 4.48 -2.81 -0.63
CA ASN A 63 4.64 -3.16 -2.01
C ASN A 63 6.05 -2.86 -2.52
N SER A 64 6.98 -2.53 -1.62
CA SER A 64 8.35 -2.18 -1.98
C SER A 64 9.29 -3.39 -1.97
N THR A 65 10.29 -3.37 -2.84
CA THR A 65 11.40 -4.34 -2.80
C THR A 65 12.59 -3.76 -2.01
N GLY A 66 13.00 -4.43 -0.91
CA GLY A 66 14.28 -4.18 -0.21
C GLY A 66 14.23 -4.05 1.32
N ARG A 67 15.20 -4.68 2.03
CA ARG A 67 15.33 -4.85 3.53
C ARG A 67 14.23 -5.64 4.24
N ALA A 68 14.58 -6.83 4.75
CA ALA A 68 13.94 -7.58 5.86
C ALA A 68 12.38 -7.57 5.95
N TRP A 69 11.71 -7.87 4.84
CA TRP A 69 10.26 -8.10 4.76
C TRP A 69 9.91 -9.59 4.90
N ASP A 70 8.68 -9.90 5.35
CA ASP A 70 8.09 -11.22 5.14
C ASP A 70 7.51 -11.27 3.73
N TYR A 71 8.26 -11.86 2.79
CA TYR A 71 7.82 -11.97 1.40
C TYR A 71 6.94 -13.19 1.19
N ARG A 72 5.78 -12.97 0.57
CA ARG A 72 4.81 -14.02 0.26
C ARG A 72 4.41 -13.94 -1.21
N TYR A 73 4.29 -15.10 -1.84
CA TYR A 73 3.44 -15.22 -3.01
C TYR A 73 2.00 -15.03 -2.57
N VAL A 74 1.29 -14.10 -3.19
CA VAL A 74 -0.13 -13.87 -2.95
C VAL A 74 -0.85 -13.63 -4.26
N THR A 75 -2.13 -13.97 -4.31
CA THR A 75 -3.04 -13.48 -5.35
C THR A 75 -3.77 -12.26 -4.80
N ILE A 76 -3.74 -11.15 -5.54
CA ILE A 76 -4.58 -9.97 -5.27
C ILE A 76 -5.97 -10.26 -5.81
N GLU A 77 -6.94 -10.50 -4.93
CA GLU A 77 -8.32 -10.76 -5.34
C GLU A 77 -9.03 -9.46 -5.70
N THR A 78 -8.97 -8.48 -4.80
CA THR A 78 -9.58 -7.16 -4.99
C THR A 78 -8.71 -6.07 -4.40
N ILE A 79 -8.83 -4.87 -4.97
CA ILE A 79 -8.26 -3.63 -4.45
C ILE A 79 -9.41 -2.63 -4.34
N GLU A 80 -9.56 -2.00 -3.19
CA GLU A 80 -10.68 -1.10 -2.92
C GLU A 80 -10.19 0.19 -2.25
N HIS A 81 -10.61 1.32 -2.80
CA HIS A 81 -10.47 2.62 -2.15
C HIS A 81 -11.76 2.95 -1.40
N ALA A 82 -11.66 3.28 -0.11
CA ALA A 82 -12.82 3.42 0.77
C ALA A 82 -13.88 4.44 0.28
N ARG A 83 -13.44 5.50 -0.41
CA ARG A 83 -14.32 6.56 -0.94
C ARG A 83 -14.70 6.36 -2.40
N PHE A 84 -13.83 5.77 -3.21
CA PHE A 84 -13.93 5.82 -4.68
C PHE A 84 -14.26 4.47 -5.31
N GLY A 85 -14.28 3.41 -4.50
CA GLY A 85 -14.70 2.09 -4.92
C GLY A 85 -13.54 1.22 -5.44
N PRO A 86 -13.87 0.21 -6.26
CA PRO A 86 -12.91 -0.78 -6.72
C PRO A 86 -11.82 -0.19 -7.63
N VAL A 87 -10.60 -0.67 -7.44
CA VAL A 87 -9.40 -0.31 -8.20
C VAL A 87 -8.93 -1.56 -8.95
N ASP A 88 -8.70 -1.42 -10.25
CA ASP A 88 -8.17 -2.50 -11.09
C ASP A 88 -6.64 -2.56 -10.98
N GLU A 89 -5.99 -1.39 -10.92
CA GLU A 89 -4.53 -1.29 -10.93
C GLU A 89 -4.03 -0.04 -10.21
N VAL A 90 -2.88 -0.16 -9.53
CA VAL A 90 -2.05 0.96 -9.11
C VAL A 90 -0.72 0.86 -9.83
N ASP A 91 -0.47 1.79 -10.73
CA ASP A 91 0.76 1.90 -11.48
C ASP A 91 1.74 2.83 -10.76
N THR A 92 2.89 2.28 -10.37
CA THR A 92 3.90 2.94 -9.55
C THR A 92 5.18 3.29 -10.32
N ARG A 93 5.19 3.06 -11.64
CA ARG A 93 6.42 3.14 -12.46
C ARG A 93 6.85 4.56 -12.80
N SER A 94 5.95 5.53 -12.68
CA SER A 94 6.24 6.92 -12.98
C SER A 94 7.01 7.56 -11.83
N PHE A 95 8.08 8.28 -12.13
CA PHE A 95 8.87 8.95 -11.11
C PHE A 95 8.06 10.04 -10.39
N GLY A 96 7.94 9.89 -9.07
CA GLY A 96 7.28 10.78 -8.13
C GLY A 96 5.76 10.66 -8.15
N GLN A 97 5.20 9.58 -8.72
CA GLN A 97 3.78 9.49 -8.99
C GLN A 97 3.21 8.08 -8.91
N TYR A 98 1.99 7.97 -8.37
CA TYR A 98 1.15 6.78 -8.45
C TYR A 98 -0.08 7.05 -9.29
N THR A 99 -0.41 6.13 -10.20
CA THR A 99 -1.62 6.22 -11.02
C THR A 99 -2.58 5.08 -10.70
N PHE A 100 -3.74 5.43 -10.16
CA PHE A 100 -4.80 4.49 -9.81
C PHE A 100 -5.77 4.42 -10.98
N ARG A 101 -6.10 3.20 -11.41
CA ARG A 101 -7.13 2.92 -12.43
C ARG A 101 -8.30 2.24 -11.74
N PHE A 102 -9.46 2.89 -11.73
CA PHE A 102 -10.68 2.38 -11.10
C PHE A 102 -11.44 1.46 -12.05
N ALA A 103 -12.20 0.50 -11.49
CA ALA A 103 -12.96 -0.48 -12.27
C ALA A 103 -14.08 0.15 -13.13
N ASP A 104 -14.47 1.38 -12.84
CA ASP A 104 -15.45 2.15 -13.63
C ASP A 104 -14.81 2.95 -14.78
N GLY A 105 -13.50 2.78 -15.00
CA GLY A 105 -12.74 3.43 -16.07
C GLY A 105 -12.14 4.79 -15.71
N ARG A 106 -12.47 5.35 -14.54
CA ARG A 106 -11.82 6.57 -14.04
C ARG A 106 -10.37 6.30 -13.68
N TRP A 107 -9.55 7.34 -13.71
CA TRP A 107 -8.17 7.25 -13.23
C TRP A 107 -7.73 8.54 -12.54
N VAL A 108 -6.75 8.41 -11.66
CA VAL A 108 -6.13 9.52 -10.96
C VAL A 108 -4.65 9.29 -10.82
N THR A 109 -3.87 10.33 -11.05
CA THR A 109 -2.45 10.35 -10.71
C THR A 109 -2.26 11.22 -9.48
N ILE A 110 -1.58 10.68 -8.48
CA ILE A 110 -1.18 11.41 -7.28
C ILE A 110 0.34 11.55 -7.22
N GLU A 111 0.81 12.63 -6.63
CA GLU A 111 2.22 12.86 -6.30
C GLU A 111 2.62 11.93 -5.13
N ALA A 112 3.87 11.44 -5.12
CA ALA A 112 4.37 10.45 -4.15
C ALA A 112 5.67 10.86 -3.44
N GLU A 113 6.15 12.09 -3.59
CA GLU A 113 7.44 12.57 -3.07
C GLU A 113 7.33 13.92 -2.35
N GLN A 114 7.14 15.03 -3.07
CA GLN A 114 7.19 16.39 -2.51
C GLN A 114 5.89 16.86 -1.88
N GLY A 115 4.78 16.22 -2.23
CA GLY A 115 3.44 16.50 -1.73
C GLY A 115 2.60 15.23 -1.87
N PRO A 116 2.92 14.17 -1.12
CA PRO A 116 2.34 12.85 -1.32
C PRO A 116 0.81 12.92 -1.22
N GLY A 117 0.09 12.24 -2.11
CA GLY A 117 -1.37 12.26 -2.12
C GLY A 117 -2.01 13.47 -2.83
N ASN A 118 -1.24 14.46 -3.25
CA ASN A 118 -1.76 15.55 -4.08
C ASN A 118 -2.16 15.03 -5.46
N VAL A 119 -3.40 15.31 -5.87
CA VAL A 119 -3.88 14.95 -7.21
C VAL A 119 -3.22 15.81 -8.26
N ASN A 120 -2.66 15.16 -9.28
CA ASN A 120 -2.14 15.81 -10.46
C ASN A 120 -3.30 16.41 -11.26
N ALA A 121 -3.19 17.70 -11.63
CA ALA A 121 -4.19 18.44 -12.41
C ALA A 121 -4.54 17.81 -13.76
N ALA A 122 -3.71 16.89 -14.27
CA ALA A 122 -4.00 16.11 -15.46
C ALA A 122 -5.08 15.02 -15.25
N SER A 123 -5.51 14.75 -14.01
CA SER A 123 -6.54 13.76 -13.68
C SER A 123 -7.94 14.37 -13.90
N PRO A 124 -8.61 14.11 -15.04
CA PRO A 124 -9.84 14.82 -15.41
C PRO A 124 -11.03 14.49 -14.50
N ASP A 125 -11.00 13.29 -13.90
CA ASP A 125 -12.12 12.72 -13.12
C ASP A 125 -12.02 13.04 -11.61
N PHE A 126 -10.94 13.72 -11.20
CA PHE A 126 -10.64 14.03 -9.80
C PHE A 126 -10.16 15.48 -9.69
N PRO A 127 -11.08 16.46 -9.54
CA PRO A 127 -10.70 17.86 -9.44
C PRO A 127 -9.79 18.07 -8.22
N VAL A 128 -8.69 18.81 -8.42
CA VAL A 128 -7.71 19.14 -7.37
C VAL A 128 -8.36 19.80 -6.14
N GLY A 129 -9.54 20.43 -6.30
CA GLY A 129 -10.31 21.05 -5.21
C GLY A 129 -11.17 20.11 -4.37
N ASP A 130 -11.35 18.83 -4.77
CA ASP A 130 -12.18 17.85 -4.05
C ASP A 130 -11.37 16.94 -3.10
N CYS A 131 -10.05 17.06 -3.16
CA CYS A 131 -9.12 16.45 -2.22
C CYS A 131 -8.77 17.51 -1.18
N ASP A 132 -9.41 17.42 -0.01
CA ASP A 132 -9.11 18.26 1.15
C ASP A 132 -7.59 18.26 1.39
N PRO A 133 -6.92 19.43 1.56
CA PRO A 133 -5.51 19.48 1.90
C PRO A 133 -5.13 18.72 3.18
N ALA A 134 -6.09 18.48 4.10
CA ALA A 134 -5.93 17.63 5.27
C ALA A 134 -6.13 16.12 4.97
N TRP A 135 -6.53 15.79 3.74
CA TRP A 135 -6.71 14.44 3.20
C TRP A 135 -5.58 14.06 2.23
N ALA A 136 -4.79 15.04 1.79
CA ALA A 136 -3.55 14.86 1.03
C ALA A 136 -2.37 14.38 1.91
N ASP A 137 -2.69 13.68 2.99
CA ASP A 137 -1.73 12.86 3.73
C ASP A 137 -1.75 11.49 3.03
N GLU A 138 -0.63 10.76 2.97
CA GLU A 138 -0.52 9.44 2.29
C GLU A 138 -1.69 8.48 2.57
N GLU A 139 -2.26 8.54 3.78
CA GLU A 139 -3.38 7.70 4.19
C GLU A 139 -4.71 7.97 3.48
N GLY A 140 -4.90 9.15 2.87
CA GLY A 140 -6.11 9.49 2.12
C GLY A 140 -6.32 8.55 0.93
N TRP A 141 -5.22 8.16 0.28
CA TRP A 141 -5.20 7.28 -0.90
C TRP A 141 -4.91 5.82 -0.58
N ALA A 142 -4.98 5.46 0.70
CA ALA A 142 -4.79 4.09 1.11
C ALA A 142 -5.88 3.15 0.57
N LEU A 143 -5.49 1.89 0.39
CA LEU A 143 -6.31 0.86 -0.21
C LEU A 143 -6.50 -0.30 0.76
N VAL A 144 -7.66 -0.93 0.63
CA VAL A 144 -7.90 -2.26 1.16
C VAL A 144 -7.59 -3.26 0.06
N VAL A 145 -6.66 -4.16 0.32
CA VAL A 145 -6.26 -5.22 -0.61
C VAL A 145 -6.71 -6.55 -0.03
N THR A 146 -7.55 -7.26 -0.77
CA THR A 146 -7.96 -8.62 -0.42
C THR A 146 -7.00 -9.60 -1.05
N LEU A 147 -6.42 -10.47 -0.23
CA LEU A 147 -5.36 -11.38 -0.64
C LEU A 147 -5.77 -12.83 -0.42
N SER A 148 -5.39 -13.69 -1.35
CA SER A 148 -5.59 -15.14 -1.26
C SER A 148 -4.30 -15.89 -1.60
N ASP A 149 -4.36 -17.22 -1.52
CA ASP A 149 -3.28 -18.14 -1.88
C ASP A 149 -1.90 -17.77 -1.30
N ILE A 150 -1.91 -17.27 -0.07
CA ILE A 150 -0.73 -16.74 0.61
C ILE A 150 0.23 -17.88 0.95
N VAL A 151 1.38 -17.89 0.28
CA VAL A 151 2.45 -18.88 0.46
C VAL A 151 3.77 -18.17 0.70
N GLN A 152 4.64 -18.75 1.52
CA GLN A 152 5.97 -18.19 1.77
C GLN A 152 6.81 -18.15 0.48
N ALA A 153 7.44 -17.02 0.19
CA ALA A 153 8.47 -16.93 -0.85
C ALA A 153 9.81 -17.42 -0.27
N SER A 154 10.60 -18.13 -1.08
CA SER A 154 11.95 -18.53 -0.72
C SER A 154 12.95 -17.41 -1.00
N HIS A 155 14.15 -17.51 -0.43
CA HIS A 155 15.20 -16.52 -0.70
C HIS A 155 15.69 -16.56 -2.16
N GLU A 156 15.48 -17.66 -2.87
CA GLU A 156 15.83 -17.81 -4.29
C GLU A 156 14.82 -17.13 -5.22
N ASP A 157 13.63 -16.76 -4.70
CA ASP A 157 12.56 -16.11 -5.45
C ASP A 157 12.67 -14.56 -5.47
N LEU A 158 13.56 -13.97 -4.65
CA LEU A 158 13.69 -12.52 -4.42
C LEU A 158 14.84 -11.90 -5.21
#